data_AF-A0A6G3XPK3-F1
#
_entry.id   AF-A0A6G3XPK3-F1
#
_cell.length_a   1.000
_cell.length_b   1.000
_cell.length_c   1.000
_cell.angle_alpha   90.00
_cell.angle_beta   90.00
_cell.angle_gamma   90.00
#
_symmetry.space_group_name_H-M   'P 1'
#
loop_
_entity.id
_entity.type
_entity.pdbx_description
1 polymer ?
#
loop_
_entity_poly.entity_id
_entity_poly.type
_entity_poly.pdbx_seq_one_letter_code
_entity_poly.pdbx_strand_id
1 'polypeptide(L)' 'VYLAGNPDATPEAVATALTEGATPDAISNATEGTANKLLKVVE' A
#
# COMPACT_ATOMS: atom_id res chain seq x y z
N VAL A 1 -6.74 -4.83 -8.94
CA VAL A 1 -7.59 -4.73 -7.70
C VAL A 1 -7.24 -5.89 -6.78
N TYR A 2 -6.63 -5.65 -5.61
CA TYR A 2 -5.96 -6.73 -4.84
C TYR A 2 -6.89 -7.88 -4.42
N LEU A 3 -8.04 -7.58 -3.79
CA LEU A 3 -8.99 -8.61 -3.34
C LEU A 3 -9.64 -9.38 -4.50
N ALA A 4 -9.75 -8.77 -5.68
CA ALA A 4 -10.29 -9.47 -6.85
C ALA A 4 -9.35 -10.59 -7.33
N GLY A 5 -8.03 -10.43 -7.16
CA GLY A 5 -7.04 -11.47 -7.41
C GLY A 5 -6.71 -12.35 -6.19
N ASN A 6 -7.16 -11.95 -5.00
CA ASN A 6 -6.87 -12.61 -3.73
C ASN A 6 -8.14 -12.64 -2.84
N PRO A 7 -9.19 -13.38 -3.25
CA PRO A 7 -10.52 -13.30 -2.61
C PRO A 7 -10.52 -13.76 -1.15
N ASP A 8 -9.59 -14.64 -0.76
CA ASP A 8 -9.47 -15.19 0.58
C ASP A 8 -8.40 -14.48 1.43
N ALA A 9 -7.84 -13.35 0.97
CA ALA A 9 -6.84 -12.61 1.72
C ALA A 9 -7.41 -12.07 3.04
N THR A 10 -6.67 -12.27 4.13
CA THR A 10 -7.04 -11.69 5.43
C THR A 10 -6.84 -10.17 5.41
N PRO A 11 -7.49 -9.42 6.33
CA PRO A 11 -7.26 -7.98 6.47
C PRO A 11 -5.77 -7.63 6.63
N GLU A 12 -5.01 -8.43 7.37
CA GLU A 12 -3.57 -8.25 7.56
C GLU A 12 -2.81 -8.44 6.26
N ALA A 13 -3.13 -9.48 5.48
CA ALA A 13 -2.51 -9.72 4.19
C ALA A 13 -2.77 -8.57 3.21
N VAL A 14 -3.99 -8.01 3.20
CA VAL A 14 -4.34 -6.84 2.39
C VAL A 14 -3.56 -5.61 2.86
N ALA A 15 -3.48 -5.35 4.17
CA ALA A 15 -2.76 -4.21 4.73
C ALA A 15 -1.27 -4.27 4.36
N THR A 16 -0.64 -5.44 4.49
CA THR A 16 0.75 -5.67 4.08
C THR A 16 0.93 -5.41 2.59
N ALA A 17 0.09 -6.00 1.73
CA ALA A 17 0.21 -5.84 0.28
C ALA A 17 0.09 -4.37 -0.17
N LEU A 18 -0.87 -3.63 0.40
CA LEU A 18 -1.05 -2.19 0.10
C LEU A 18 0.14 -1.36 0.58
N THR A 19 0.70 -1.70 1.74
CA THR A 19 1.77 -0.94 2.38
C THR A 19 3.14 -1.25 1.79
N GLU A 20 3.41 -2.49 1.39
CA GLU A 20 4.67 -2.91 0.77
C GLU A 20 4.68 -2.63 -0.74
N GLY A 21 3.53 -2.71 -1.42
CA GLY A 21 3.41 -2.41 -2.84
C GLY A 21 3.33 -0.92 -3.18
N ALA A 22 3.21 -0.05 -2.18
CA ALA A 22 3.19 1.40 -2.36
C ALA A 22 4.54 1.93 -2.87
N THR A 23 4.49 3.04 -3.61
CA THR A 23 5.71 3.73 -4.06
C THR A 23 6.30 4.53 -2.89
N PRO A 24 7.54 4.25 -2.46
CA PRO A 24 8.17 4.98 -1.37
C PRO A 24 8.61 6.38 -1.82
N ASP A 25 8.69 7.30 -0.86
CA ASP A 25 9.34 8.62 -1.00
C ASP A 25 8.77 9.54 -2.08
N ALA A 26 7.54 9.26 -2.54
CA ALA A 26 6.86 10.03 -3.57
C ALA A 26 6.20 11.31 -3.03
N ILE A 27 6.00 11.45 -1.72
CA ILE A 27 5.38 12.61 -1.09
C ILE A 27 6.47 13.60 -0.68
N SER A 28 6.55 14.74 -1.36
CA SER A 28 7.66 15.70 -1.21
C SER A 28 7.67 16.51 0.10
N ASN A 29 6.57 16.51 0.85
CA ASN A 29 6.44 17.23 2.12
C ASN A 29 5.86 16.33 3.22
N ALA A 30 6.26 15.07 3.25
CA ALA A 30 5.94 14.18 4.36
C ALA A 30 6.67 14.67 5.62
N THR A 31 5.93 14.86 6.72
CA THR A 31 6.49 15.25 8.01
C THR A 31 6.87 14.02 8.84
N GLU A 32 7.66 14.23 9.90
CA GLU A 32 8.01 13.17 10.84
C GLU A 32 6.77 12.40 11.31
N GLY A 33 6.89 11.07 11.38
CA GLY A 33 5.79 10.17 11.73
C GLY A 33 4.80 9.85 10.61
N THR A 34 4.85 10.56 9.46
CA THR A 34 4.03 10.23 8.29
C THR A 34 4.73 9.19 7.43
N ALA A 35 4.07 8.06 7.17
CA ALA A 35 4.58 7.07 6.23
C ALA A 35 4.61 7.66 4.80
N ASN A 36 5.80 7.85 4.23
CA ASN A 36 5.97 8.37 2.87
C ASN A 36 5.75 7.25 1.84
N LYS A 37 4.49 6.86 1.66
CA LYS A 37 4.07 5.76 0.79
C LYS A 37 2.86 6.17 -0.03
N LEU A 38 3.02 6.17 -1.35
CA LEU A 38 1.95 6.50 -2.28
C LEU A 38 1.30 5.23 -2.83
N LEU A 39 -0.02 5.12 -2.72
CA LEU A 39 -0.78 3.97 -3.22
C LEU A 39 -0.49 3.75 -4.72
N LYS A 40 -0.10 2.52 -5.04
CA LYS A 40 0.06 2.05 -6.42
C LYS A 40 -0.99 1.00 -6.71
N VAL A 41 -1.83 1.24 -7.70
CA VAL A 41 -2.74 0.22 -8.21
C VAL A 41 -1.94 -0.67 -9.16
N VAL A 42 -1.78 -1.93 -8.80
CA VAL A 42 -1.27 -2.97 -9.68
C VAL A 42 -2.47 -3.80 -10.17
N GLU A 43 -2.51 -4.08 -11.47
CA GLU A 43 -3.54 -4.89 -12.13
C GLU A 43 -3.32 -6.37 -11.86
#